data_AF-A0A914Y2X7-F1
#
_entry.id   AF-A0A914Y2X7-F1
#
_cell.length_a   1.000
_cell.length_b   1.000
_cell.length_c   1.000
_cell.angle_alpha   90.00
_cell.angle_beta   90.00
_cell.angle_gamma   90.00
#
_symmetry.space_group_name_H-M   'P 1'
#
loop_
_entity.id
_entity.type
_entity.pdbx_description
1 polymer ?
#
loop_
_entity_poly.entity_id
_entity_poly.type
_entity_poly.pdbx_seq_one_letter_code
_entity_poly.pdbx_strand_id
1 'polypeptide(L)' 'MTEPTPHGYERLTGDSGTRPVLDLDVPLITLPVMPGRNLAVLTEAATRLHILRTKGIDPAAMFIARHSNLLERRTP' A
#
# COMPACT_ATOMS: atom_id res chain seq x y z
N MET A 1 -1.09 -19.15 -7.29
CA MET A 1 -2.29 -18.58 -6.65
C MET A 1 -1.85 -18.15 -5.27
N THR A 2 -1.64 -16.85 -5.02
CA THR A 2 -1.31 -16.39 -3.67
C THR A 2 -2.60 -16.48 -2.86
N GLU A 3 -2.63 -17.39 -1.89
CA GLU A 3 -3.77 -17.56 -0.98
C GLU A 3 -4.07 -16.21 -0.29
N PRO A 4 -5.33 -15.76 -0.23
CA PRO A 4 -5.68 -14.59 0.56
C PRO A 4 -5.36 -14.88 2.03
N THR A 5 -4.66 -13.97 2.68
CA THR A 5 -4.40 -14.08 4.12
C THR A 5 -5.72 -14.18 4.90
N PRO A 6 -5.78 -14.93 6.02
CA PRO A 6 -7.00 -15.15 6.81
C PRO A 6 -7.59 -13.87 7.42
N HIS A 7 -6.96 -12.72 7.21
CA HIS A 7 -7.34 -11.40 7.74
C HIS A 7 -7.59 -10.38 6.63
N GLY A 8 -8.02 -10.81 5.43
CA GLY A 8 -8.38 -9.89 4.35
C GLY A 8 -7.24 -8.99 3.88
N TYR A 9 -7.58 -7.98 3.07
CA TYR A 9 -6.59 -7.03 2.53
C TYR A 9 -6.19 -5.98 3.57
N GLU A 10 -4.88 -5.84 3.80
CA GLU A 10 -4.34 -4.72 4.59
C GLU A 10 -4.63 -3.40 3.87
N ARG A 11 -5.43 -2.54 4.51
CA ARG A 11 -6.04 -1.38 3.86
C ARG A 11 -5.11 -0.17 3.83
N LEU A 12 -4.22 -0.05 4.81
CA LEU A 12 -3.42 1.16 5.01
C LEU A 12 -2.09 1.07 4.28
N THR A 13 -1.38 -0.04 4.46
CA THR A 13 -0.07 -0.25 3.84
C THR A 13 -0.14 -1.04 2.53
N GLY A 14 -1.26 -1.72 2.28
CA GLY A 14 -1.46 -2.60 1.13
C GLY A 14 -0.82 -3.97 1.34
N ASP A 15 -1.07 -4.87 0.39
CA ASP A 15 -0.38 -6.16 0.30
C ASP A 15 0.86 -6.00 -0.59
N SER A 16 2.03 -5.85 0.05
CA SER A 16 3.33 -5.67 -0.60
C SER A 16 4.30 -6.77 -0.20
N GLY A 17 5.10 -7.24 -1.16
CA GLY A 17 6.12 -8.25 -0.94
C GLY A 17 7.21 -8.19 -1.99
N THR A 18 7.93 -9.29 -2.17
CA THR A 18 8.92 -9.48 -3.24
C THR A 18 8.61 -10.74 -4.02
N ARG A 19 9.08 -10.80 -5.27
CA ARG A 19 9.02 -11.99 -6.11
C ARG A 19 10.39 -12.24 -6.74
N PRO A 20 10.95 -13.45 -6.64
CA PRO A 20 12.21 -13.78 -7.32
C PRO A 20 12.02 -13.78 -8.83
N VAL A 21 12.90 -13.07 -9.55
CA VAL A 21 12.99 -13.06 -11.01
C VAL A 21 14.46 -13.08 -11.38
N LEU A 22 14.94 -14.17 -11.99
CA LEU A 22 16.37 -14.35 -12.32
C LEU A 22 17.28 -14.09 -11.11
N ASP A 23 16.96 -14.72 -9.97
CA ASP A 23 17.65 -14.57 -8.68
C ASP A 23 17.66 -13.15 -8.08
N LEU A 24 16.82 -12.23 -8.62
CA LEU A 24 16.60 -10.91 -8.06
C LEU A 24 15.24 -10.83 -7.35
N ASP A 25 15.24 -10.32 -6.12
CA ASP A 25 14.00 -9.98 -5.40
C ASP A 25 13.38 -8.70 -5.97
N VAL A 26 12.34 -8.85 -6.78
CA VAL A 26 11.62 -7.73 -7.40
C VAL A 26 10.44 -7.32 -6.51
N PRO A 27 10.28 -6.01 -6.18
CA PRO A 27 9.13 -5.52 -5.44
C PRO A 27 7.80 -5.87 -6.10
N LEU A 28 6.86 -6.36 -5.30
CA LEU A 28 5.53 -6.80 -5.71
C LEU A 28 4.46 -6.07 -4.89
N ILE A 29 3.36 -5.69 -5.53
CA ILE A 29 2.14 -5.22 -4.88
C ILE A 29 0.92 -5.93 -5.48
N THR A 30 0.05 -6.45 -4.63
CA THR A 30 -1.19 -7.13 -5.05
C THR A 30 -2.33 -6.11 -5.14
N LEU A 31 -2.93 -5.97 -6.33
CA LEU A 31 -4.09 -5.11 -6.55
C LEU A 31 -5.36 -5.97 -6.70
N PRO A 32 -6.41 -5.75 -5.88
CA PRO A 32 -7.66 -6.49 -6.02
C PRO A 32 -8.41 -6.05 -7.28
N VAL A 33 -8.87 -7.03 -8.07
CA VAL A 33 -9.68 -6.79 -9.28
C VAL A 33 -11.16 -6.93 -8.91
N MET A 34 -11.94 -5.88 -9.18
CA MET A 34 -13.39 -5.89 -9.01
C MET A 34 -14.05 -5.04 -10.10
N PRO A 35 -15.26 -5.38 -10.55
CA PRO A 35 -16.07 -4.50 -11.39
C PRO A 35 -16.22 -3.11 -10.76
N GLY A 36 -16.17 -2.07 -11.59
CA GLY A 36 -16.27 -0.68 -11.13
C GLY A 36 -14.98 -0.07 -10.58
N ARG A 37 -13.87 -0.82 -10.50
CA ARG A 37 -12.54 -0.27 -10.18
C ARG A 37 -11.75 -0.01 -11.46
N ASN A 38 -11.25 1.22 -11.63
CA ASN A 38 -10.36 1.55 -12.74
C ASN A 38 -8.95 1.04 -12.46
N LEU A 39 -8.53 -0.02 -13.16
CA LEU A 39 -7.22 -0.63 -12.99
C LEU A 39 -6.07 0.33 -13.34
N ALA A 40 -6.23 1.19 -14.36
CA ALA A 40 -5.19 2.14 -14.75
C ALA A 40 -4.86 3.11 -13.61
N VAL A 41 -5.90 3.62 -12.93
CA VAL A 41 -5.74 4.51 -11.78
C VAL A 41 -5.10 3.79 -10.59
N LEU A 42 -5.50 2.54 -10.32
CA LEU A 42 -4.91 1.74 -9.25
C LEU A 42 -3.43 1.46 -9.51
N THR A 43 -3.06 1.14 -10.76
CA THR A 43 -1.68 0.94 -11.17
C THR A 43 -0.87 2.23 -11.05
N GLU A 44 -1.37 3.38 -11.50
CA GLU A 44 -0.69 4.67 -11.35
C GLU A 44 -0.43 4.99 -9.87
N ALA A 45 -1.45 4.82 -9.02
CA ALA A 45 -1.34 5.06 -7.59
C ALA A 45 -0.29 4.14 -6.93
N ALA A 46 -0.27 2.85 -7.32
CA ALA A 46 0.72 1.88 -6.85
C ALA A 46 2.15 2.25 -7.28
N THR A 47 2.35 2.68 -8.54
CA THR A 47 3.64 3.15 -9.04
C THR A 47 4.11 4.40 -8.29
N ARG A 48 3.21 5.38 -8.07
CA ARG A 48 3.54 6.59 -7.30
C ARG A 48 3.92 6.25 -5.86
N LEU A 49 3.19 5.33 -5.22
CA LEU A 49 3.51 4.86 -3.87
C LEU A 49 4.90 4.20 -3.83
N HIS A 50 5.22 3.35 -4.81
CA HIS A 50 6.55 2.73 -4.92
C HIS A 50 7.65 3.79 -5.00
N ILE A 51 7.53 4.76 -5.92
CA ILE A 51 8.51 5.85 -6.09
C ILE A 51 8.69 6.66 -4.79
N LEU A 52 7.61 6.95 -4.07
CA LEU A 52 7.68 7.68 -2.79
C LEU A 52 8.45 6.87 -1.74
N ARG A 53 8.13 5.58 -1.59
CA ARG A 53 8.82 4.70 -0.64
C ARG A 53 10.30 4.54 -0.98
N THR A 54 10.65 4.41 -2.26
CA THR A 54 12.06 4.38 -2.70
C THR A 54 12.81 5.67 -2.38
N LYS A 55 12.11 6.81 -2.31
CA LYS A 55 12.66 8.10 -1.88
C LYS A 55 12.65 8.29 -0.35
N GLY A 56 12.30 7.27 0.43
CA GLY A 56 12.23 7.34 1.89
C GLY A 56 10.97 8.03 2.43
N ILE A 57 9.96 8.25 1.59
CA ILE A 57 8.70 8.87 1.99
C ILE A 57 7.67 7.76 2.17
N ASP A 58 7.12 7.63 3.39
CA ASP A 58 6.03 6.70 3.70
C ASP A 58 4.69 7.44 3.91
N PRO A 59 3.81 7.47 2.90
CA PRO A 59 2.51 8.13 3.02
C PRO A 59 1.61 7.54 4.11
N ALA A 60 1.71 6.24 4.41
CA ALA A 60 0.87 5.60 5.43
C ALA A 60 1.28 6.07 6.83
N ALA A 61 2.59 6.07 7.13
CA ALA A 61 3.12 6.60 8.38
C ALA A 61 2.78 8.09 8.57
N MET A 62 2.92 8.90 7.51
CA MET A 62 2.56 10.32 7.54
C MET A 62 1.06 10.54 7.80
N PHE A 63 0.20 9.71 7.20
CA PHE A 63 -1.23 9.74 7.45
C PHE A 63 -1.55 9.42 8.91
N ILE A 64 -0.98 8.35 9.47
CA ILE A 64 -1.18 7.94 10.87
C ILE A 64 -0.74 9.04 11.82
N ALA A 65 0.47 9.58 11.64
CA ALA A 65 0.99 10.66 12.48
C ALA A 65 0.08 11.89 12.47
N ARG A 66 -0.39 12.32 11.29
CA ARG A 66 -1.32 13.45 11.18
C ARG A 66 -2.67 13.13 11.84
N HIS A 67 -3.16 11.91 11.70
CA HIS A 67 -4.42 11.48 12.27
C HIS A 67 -4.36 11.45 13.81
N SER A 68 -3.30 10.89 14.40
CA SER A 68 -3.11 10.86 15.86
C SER A 68 -3.06 12.27 16.46
N ASN A 69 -2.28 13.17 15.85
CA ASN A 69 -2.24 14.58 16.24
C ASN A 69 -3.62 15.25 16.20
N LEU A 70 -4.48 14.88 15.24
CA LEU A 70 -5.83 15.42 15.15
C LEU A 70 -6.73 14.90 16.26
N LEU A 71 -6.63 13.62 16.62
CA LEU A 71 -7.39 13.03 17.72
C LEU A 71 -7.00 13.64 19.07
N GLU A 72 -5.71 13.81 19.34
CA GLU A 72 -5.22 14.42 20.58
C GLU A 72 -5.75 15.85 20.77
N ARG A 73 -5.85 16.63 19.69
CA ARG A 73 -6.41 17.99 19.73
C ARG A 73 -7.93 18.04 19.89
N ARG A 74 -8.63 16.92 19.64
CA ARG A 74 -10.10 16.82 19.67
C ARG A 74 -10.63 16.24 20.97
N THR A 75 -9.77 15.56 21.74
CA THR A 75 -10.08 15.13 23.10
C THR A 75 -10.10 16.37 24.00
N PRO A 76 -11.22 16.69 24.68
CA PRO A 76 -11.30 17.83 25.60
C PRO A 76 -10.41 17.66 26.83
#